data_AF-A0A1A3BX50-F1
#
_entry.id   AF-A0A1A3BX50-F1
#
_cell.length_a   1.000
_cell.length_b   1.000
_cell.length_c   1.000
_cell.angle_alpha   90.00
_cell.angle_beta   90.00
_cell.angle_gamma   90.00
#
_symmetry.space_group_name_H-M   'P 1'
#
loop_
_entity.id
_entity.type
_entity.pdbx_description
1 polymer ?
#
loop_
_entity_poly.entity_id
_entity_poly.type
_entity_poly.pdbx_seq_one_letter_code
_entity_poly.pdbx_strand_id
1 'polypeptide(L)'
;MSSANYIGRVGALAVALGIGVGLVSTPWVAAAKPDKPSDATNQSADASAAKAPKPAKAPKDVQVSKNGVVVKGADAPTARAETPVGSTHTKARATGTGATATVASGDNSSATAKGTNAQATAAGGTKNDAKANGDNSIANAGSAGTTNSNNKAIVTGNDSTAEAGYDGTGNNNNKAFVTGNNSAAVAGSHGNNNNNNTATVGANTTTGAPGDSSAAVAGSYGDGNNNNAATANGGNAVAFAGSGIPGLSTGNNNSGNTATATNSGGGTNPTTAIAGFGGNNNTNNSASATGENSVAAAGSVGNDNGGNTATANGANTAADAGIGGNDNDNNKANATNTGTGASGSQARAGSVGDNNDNNTATATNSGTDGVVASGAGVTGSNNSGNTASGSNTGNGATTGVVAGVGGSGNTGNTASATNSGAGSNTGAIAGSYGDSNTDNSATATNNVDGANTGAKAGSNSSGNDGYVVSATNGQTNTQP
;
A
#
# COMPACT_ATOMS: atom_id res chain seq x y z
N MET A 1 25.72 32.63 -11.20
CA MET A 1 24.39 32.25 -11.74
C MET A 1 24.47 30.84 -12.29
N SER A 2 23.36 30.09 -12.23
CA SER A 2 23.16 28.76 -12.86
C SER A 2 24.10 27.61 -12.46
N SER A 3 23.72 26.79 -11.45
CA SER A 3 24.07 25.35 -11.33
C SER A 3 23.53 24.66 -10.05
N ALA A 4 22.25 24.81 -9.68
CA ALA A 4 21.68 24.13 -8.51
C ALA A 4 20.23 23.68 -8.74
N ASN A 5 20.01 22.54 -9.40
CA ASN A 5 18.65 22.12 -9.80
C ASN A 5 18.41 20.58 -9.93
N TYR A 6 19.20 19.73 -9.23
CA TYR A 6 19.06 18.26 -9.36
C TYR A 6 19.09 17.43 -8.06
N ILE A 7 19.41 18.01 -6.89
CA ILE A 7 19.58 17.24 -5.65
C ILE A 7 18.25 16.63 -5.13
N GLY A 8 17.11 17.31 -5.34
CA GLY A 8 15.81 16.90 -4.80
C GLY A 8 15.19 15.61 -5.36
N ARG A 9 15.76 14.98 -6.40
CA ARG A 9 15.18 13.76 -7.02
C ARG A 9 15.91 12.45 -6.70
N VAL A 10 17.09 12.50 -6.09
CA VAL A 10 17.87 11.27 -5.79
C VAL A 10 17.34 10.54 -4.55
N GLY A 11 16.72 11.26 -3.60
CA GLY A 11 16.18 10.66 -2.37
C GLY A 11 15.09 9.59 -2.60
N ALA A 12 14.29 9.72 -3.66
CA ALA A 12 13.29 8.72 -4.04
C ALA A 12 13.91 7.50 -4.76
N LEU A 13 15.09 7.64 -5.35
CA LEU A 13 15.73 6.59 -6.17
C LEU A 13 16.32 5.46 -5.31
N ALA A 14 16.65 5.72 -4.05
CA ALA A 14 17.15 4.71 -3.10
C ALA A 14 16.05 3.77 -2.56
N VAL A 15 14.79 4.23 -2.52
CA VAL A 15 13.63 3.38 -2.16
C VAL A 15 13.17 2.54 -3.37
N ALA A 16 13.50 2.98 -4.58
CA ALA A 16 13.16 2.32 -5.84
C ALA A 16 14.19 1.24 -6.28
N LEU A 17 14.68 0.40 -5.35
CA LEU A 17 15.50 -0.78 -5.71
C LEU A 17 14.60 -1.90 -6.28
N GLY A 18 14.10 -1.67 -7.50
CA GLY A 18 13.06 -2.47 -8.12
C GLY A 18 13.50 -3.88 -8.49
N ILE A 19 13.14 -4.87 -7.66
CA ILE A 19 12.99 -6.27 -8.08
C ILE A 19 11.49 -6.52 -8.36
N GLY A 20 10.97 -5.79 -9.34
CA GLY A 20 9.70 -6.15 -9.97
C GLY A 20 9.92 -7.39 -10.83
N VAL A 21 9.44 -8.55 -10.40
CA VAL A 21 9.60 -9.81 -11.15
C VAL A 21 8.89 -9.68 -12.49
N GLY A 22 9.64 -9.80 -13.59
CA GLY A 22 9.18 -9.38 -14.91
C GLY A 22 8.04 -10.20 -15.48
N LEU A 23 6.82 -9.64 -15.45
CA LEU A 23 5.64 -10.17 -16.15
C LEU A 23 5.53 -9.52 -17.53
N VAL A 24 5.68 -10.33 -18.58
CA VAL A 24 5.65 -9.87 -19.98
C VAL A 24 4.21 -9.84 -20.48
N SER A 25 3.60 -8.65 -20.51
CA SER A 25 2.27 -8.43 -21.07
C SER A 25 2.29 -8.48 -22.60
N THR A 26 1.54 -9.41 -23.19
CA THR A 26 1.34 -9.48 -24.64
C THR A 26 0.20 -8.55 -25.08
N PRO A 27 0.27 -7.94 -26.28
CA PRO A 27 -0.77 -7.03 -26.74
C PRO A 27 -2.06 -7.79 -27.09
N TRP A 28 -3.17 -7.44 -26.42
CA TRP A 28 -4.50 -7.94 -26.77
C TRP A 28 -5.01 -7.32 -28.07
N VAL A 29 -5.59 -8.15 -28.93
CA VAL A 29 -6.25 -7.73 -30.17
C VAL A 29 -7.75 -7.52 -29.90
N ALA A 30 -8.23 -6.30 -30.10
CA ALA A 30 -9.64 -5.97 -29.93
C ALA A 30 -10.48 -6.54 -31.10
N ALA A 31 -11.14 -7.68 -30.89
CA ALA A 31 -12.04 -8.28 -31.86
C ALA A 31 -13.40 -7.54 -31.88
N ALA A 32 -13.68 -6.81 -32.96
CA ALA A 32 -14.97 -6.15 -33.15
C ALA A 32 -16.10 -7.18 -33.29
N LYS A 33 -17.25 -6.91 -32.66
CA LYS A 33 -18.44 -7.74 -32.74
C LYS A 33 -19.17 -7.47 -34.06
N PRO A 34 -19.43 -8.48 -34.91
CA PRO A 34 -20.15 -8.27 -36.16
C PRO A 34 -21.60 -7.86 -35.90
N ASP A 35 -22.11 -6.98 -36.76
CA ASP A 35 -23.48 -6.48 -36.69
C ASP A 35 -24.53 -7.57 -36.95
N LYS A 36 -25.73 -7.35 -36.42
CA LYS A 36 -26.86 -8.25 -36.63
C LYS A 36 -27.40 -8.11 -38.06
N PRO A 37 -27.62 -9.21 -38.81
CA PRO A 37 -28.43 -9.15 -40.02
C PRO A 37 -29.88 -8.77 -39.66
N SER A 38 -30.54 -8.05 -40.57
CA SER A 38 -31.87 -7.47 -40.40
C SER A 38 -32.99 -8.52 -40.43
N ASP A 39 -34.07 -8.28 -39.68
CA ASP A 39 -35.25 -9.14 -39.64
C ASP A 39 -35.95 -9.29 -41.01
N ALA A 40 -36.16 -10.53 -41.43
CA ALA A 40 -36.84 -10.88 -42.68
C ALA A 40 -38.07 -11.77 -42.43
N THR A 41 -39.24 -11.17 -42.52
CA THR A 41 -40.57 -11.77 -42.83
C THR A 41 -40.89 -13.18 -42.30
N ASN A 42 -41.81 -13.26 -41.33
CA ASN A 42 -42.52 -14.51 -41.00
C ASN A 42 -43.18 -15.14 -42.25
N GLN A 43 -42.96 -16.45 -42.45
CA GLN A 43 -43.89 -17.31 -43.17
C GLN A 43 -44.33 -18.47 -42.27
N SER A 44 -45.63 -18.72 -42.22
CA SER A 44 -46.23 -19.78 -41.40
C SER A 44 -46.21 -21.11 -42.14
N ALA A 45 -45.33 -22.03 -41.75
CA ALA A 45 -45.32 -23.41 -42.22
C ALA A 45 -45.71 -24.36 -41.09
N ASP A 46 -46.88 -24.98 -41.20
CA ASP A 46 -47.44 -25.86 -40.16
C ASP A 46 -46.92 -27.31 -40.36
N ALA A 47 -45.89 -27.67 -39.58
CA ALA A 47 -45.32 -29.01 -39.58
C ALA A 47 -44.70 -29.35 -38.21
N SER A 48 -45.24 -30.35 -37.52
CA SER A 48 -44.79 -30.81 -36.21
C SER A 48 -43.51 -31.65 -36.26
N ALA A 49 -42.41 -31.03 -36.70
CA ALA A 49 -41.10 -31.67 -36.78
C ALA A 49 -40.67 -32.26 -35.41
N ALA A 50 -40.20 -33.51 -35.43
CA ALA A 50 -39.78 -34.21 -34.22
C ALA A 50 -38.63 -33.45 -33.53
N LYS A 51 -38.81 -33.15 -32.24
CA LYS A 51 -37.92 -32.31 -31.45
C LYS A 51 -36.51 -32.90 -31.41
N ALA A 52 -35.57 -32.25 -32.12
CA ALA A 52 -34.20 -32.72 -32.26
C ALA A 52 -33.58 -33.09 -30.89
N PRO A 53 -32.84 -34.22 -30.79
CA PRO A 53 -32.27 -34.68 -29.54
C PRO A 53 -31.35 -33.58 -28.98
N LYS A 54 -31.55 -33.20 -27.72
CA LYS A 54 -30.71 -32.19 -27.06
C LYS A 54 -29.25 -32.61 -27.15
N PRO A 55 -28.32 -31.72 -27.58
CA PRO A 55 -26.89 -32.03 -27.59
C PRO A 55 -26.43 -32.60 -26.26
N ALA A 56 -25.64 -33.67 -26.31
CA ALA A 56 -25.07 -34.29 -25.12
C ALA A 56 -24.32 -33.22 -24.32
N LYS A 57 -24.70 -33.04 -23.06
CA LYS A 57 -24.12 -31.99 -22.22
C LYS A 57 -22.67 -32.36 -21.92
N ALA A 58 -21.73 -31.56 -22.43
CA ALA A 58 -20.30 -31.81 -22.31
C ALA A 58 -19.91 -32.22 -20.87
N PRO A 59 -19.02 -33.21 -20.69
CA PRO A 59 -18.56 -33.64 -19.38
C PRO A 59 -18.10 -32.45 -18.55
N LYS A 60 -18.63 -32.33 -17.33
CA LYS A 60 -18.22 -31.28 -16.40
C LYS A 60 -16.98 -31.72 -15.67
N ASP A 61 -15.83 -31.15 -16.01
CA ASP A 61 -14.58 -31.43 -15.30
C ASP A 61 -14.63 -30.88 -13.87
N VAL A 62 -14.99 -31.76 -12.94
CA VAL A 62 -15.33 -31.47 -11.55
C VAL A 62 -15.03 -32.69 -10.71
N GLN A 63 -14.09 -32.56 -9.77
CA GLN A 63 -13.87 -33.53 -8.70
C GLN A 63 -14.21 -32.90 -7.34
N VAL A 64 -14.69 -33.73 -6.41
CA VAL A 64 -15.00 -33.35 -5.02
C VAL A 64 -14.52 -34.45 -4.08
N SER A 65 -13.75 -34.09 -3.06
CA SER A 65 -13.29 -34.99 -2.00
C SER A 65 -13.71 -34.46 -0.62
N LYS A 66 -13.98 -35.38 0.31
CA LYS A 66 -14.33 -35.11 1.71
C LYS A 66 -13.77 -36.21 2.60
N ASN A 67 -13.17 -35.87 3.74
CA ASN A 67 -12.75 -36.82 4.78
C ASN A 67 -11.92 -38.02 4.24
N GLY A 68 -11.09 -37.80 3.20
CA GLY A 68 -10.30 -38.83 2.53
C GLY A 68 -10.93 -39.49 1.30
N VAL A 69 -12.20 -39.23 1.00
CA VAL A 69 -12.96 -39.95 -0.03
C VAL A 69 -13.37 -39.03 -1.17
N VAL A 70 -13.07 -39.42 -2.41
CA VAL A 70 -13.61 -38.77 -3.62
C VAL A 70 -15.09 -39.13 -3.74
N VAL A 71 -15.97 -38.15 -3.49
CA VAL A 71 -17.43 -38.30 -3.52
C VAL A 71 -18.05 -37.89 -4.86
N LYS A 72 -17.24 -37.36 -5.78
CA LYS A 72 -17.62 -37.06 -7.16
C LYS A 72 -16.39 -36.91 -8.05
N GLY A 73 -16.44 -37.48 -9.25
CA GLY A 73 -15.53 -37.22 -10.37
C GLY A 73 -16.22 -37.53 -11.70
N ALA A 74 -15.49 -37.35 -12.81
CA ALA A 74 -15.70 -38.12 -14.02
C ALA A 74 -14.77 -39.35 -13.99
N ASP A 75 -14.84 -40.23 -14.99
CA ASP A 75 -13.95 -41.41 -15.09
C ASP A 75 -12.51 -41.03 -15.49
N ALA A 76 -12.33 -39.86 -16.12
CA ALA A 76 -11.03 -39.24 -16.41
C ALA A 76 -11.14 -37.69 -16.34
N PRO A 77 -11.21 -37.10 -15.14
CA PRO A 77 -11.22 -35.64 -14.96
C PRO A 77 -9.79 -35.10 -14.99
N THR A 78 -9.58 -33.89 -15.50
CA THR A 78 -8.32 -33.15 -15.28
C THR A 78 -8.40 -32.23 -14.07
N ALA A 79 -9.60 -32.00 -13.53
CA ALA A 79 -9.83 -31.38 -12.23
C ALA A 79 -9.54 -32.39 -11.10
N ARG A 80 -8.61 -32.05 -10.19
CA ARG A 80 -8.19 -32.88 -9.05
C ARG A 80 -8.63 -32.27 -7.72
N ALA A 81 -9.27 -33.05 -6.85
CA ALA A 81 -9.76 -32.62 -5.55
C ALA A 81 -9.47 -33.65 -4.47
N GLU A 82 -8.66 -33.30 -3.46
CA GLU A 82 -8.16 -34.24 -2.44
C GLU A 82 -8.30 -33.73 -1.01
N THR A 83 -8.53 -34.67 -0.08
CA THR A 83 -8.56 -34.45 1.37
C THR A 83 -7.89 -35.63 2.07
N PRO A 84 -7.35 -35.50 3.30
CA PRO A 84 -6.58 -36.57 3.93
C PRO A 84 -7.47 -37.70 4.47
N VAL A 85 -7.01 -38.95 4.35
CA VAL A 85 -7.68 -40.11 4.96
C VAL A 85 -7.72 -39.95 6.48
N GLY A 86 -8.90 -40.19 7.08
CA GLY A 86 -9.12 -40.05 8.52
C GLY A 86 -9.41 -38.62 9.00
N SER A 87 -9.28 -37.60 8.14
CA SER A 87 -9.64 -36.22 8.49
C SER A 87 -11.14 -36.02 8.64
N THR A 88 -11.54 -35.04 9.47
CA THR A 88 -12.94 -34.74 9.78
C THR A 88 -13.37 -33.38 9.24
N HIS A 89 -14.60 -33.34 8.71
CA HIS A 89 -15.23 -32.14 8.13
C HIS A 89 -14.40 -31.44 7.02
N THR A 90 -13.44 -32.12 6.42
CA THR A 90 -12.62 -31.58 5.34
C THR A 90 -13.35 -31.62 4.00
N LYS A 91 -13.03 -30.68 3.12
CA LYS A 91 -13.71 -30.56 1.82
C LYS A 91 -12.83 -29.92 0.75
N ALA A 92 -12.48 -30.69 -0.26
CA ALA A 92 -11.88 -30.19 -1.49
C ALA A 92 -12.87 -30.22 -2.65
N ARG A 93 -12.83 -29.20 -3.51
CA ARG A 93 -13.56 -29.18 -4.78
C ARG A 93 -12.77 -28.46 -5.86
N ALA A 94 -12.54 -29.14 -6.98
CA ALA A 94 -12.04 -28.55 -8.21
C ALA A 94 -13.17 -28.42 -9.26
N THR A 95 -13.05 -27.47 -10.19
CA THR A 95 -14.01 -27.26 -11.29
C THR A 95 -13.35 -26.46 -12.42
N GLY A 96 -13.06 -27.11 -13.54
CA GLY A 96 -12.30 -26.55 -14.66
C GLY A 96 -11.09 -27.41 -15.02
N THR A 97 -10.63 -27.31 -16.27
CA THR A 97 -9.50 -28.10 -16.79
C THR A 97 -8.24 -27.84 -15.97
N GLY A 98 -7.56 -28.88 -15.49
CA GLY A 98 -6.35 -28.76 -14.66
C GLY A 98 -6.56 -28.17 -13.25
N ALA A 99 -7.78 -27.84 -12.86
CA ALA A 99 -8.05 -27.22 -11.55
C ALA A 99 -7.68 -28.17 -10.40
N THR A 100 -6.89 -27.70 -9.43
CA THR A 100 -6.43 -28.50 -8.28
C THR A 100 -6.90 -27.90 -6.97
N ALA A 101 -7.61 -28.69 -6.15
CA ALA A 101 -8.04 -28.30 -4.81
C ALA A 101 -7.59 -29.34 -3.78
N THR A 102 -6.78 -28.93 -2.81
CA THR A 102 -6.14 -29.86 -1.87
C THR A 102 -6.34 -29.38 -0.44
N VAL A 103 -6.94 -30.22 0.41
CA VAL A 103 -6.73 -30.12 1.86
C VAL A 103 -5.57 -31.07 2.18
N ALA A 104 -4.40 -30.53 2.53
CA ALA A 104 -3.18 -31.31 2.70
C ALA A 104 -3.05 -31.93 4.10
N SER A 105 -3.56 -31.24 5.12
CA SER A 105 -3.66 -31.71 6.50
C SER A 105 -4.79 -31.00 7.24
N GLY A 106 -5.12 -31.47 8.43
CA GLY A 106 -5.99 -30.75 9.36
C GLY A 106 -7.47 -31.10 9.27
N ASP A 107 -8.24 -30.53 10.19
CA ASP A 107 -9.68 -30.77 10.37
C ASP A 107 -10.51 -29.50 10.12
N ASN A 108 -11.74 -29.67 9.62
CA ASN A 108 -12.67 -28.59 9.27
C ASN A 108 -12.16 -27.61 8.20
N SER A 109 -11.07 -27.95 7.50
CA SER A 109 -10.44 -27.13 6.47
C SER A 109 -11.05 -27.35 5.08
N SER A 110 -11.10 -26.31 4.25
CA SER A 110 -11.70 -26.34 2.91
C SER A 110 -10.80 -25.78 1.81
N ALA A 111 -10.83 -26.43 0.65
CA ALA A 111 -10.17 -26.00 -0.58
C ALA A 111 -11.18 -25.96 -1.73
N THR A 112 -11.24 -24.86 -2.48
CA THR A 112 -12.11 -24.72 -3.65
C THR A 112 -11.40 -24.02 -4.81
N ALA A 113 -11.07 -24.77 -5.85
CA ALA A 113 -10.54 -24.25 -7.11
C ALA A 113 -11.63 -24.20 -8.19
N LYS A 114 -11.76 -23.06 -8.87
CA LYS A 114 -12.67 -22.89 -10.01
C LYS A 114 -12.07 -21.99 -11.08
N GLY A 115 -11.67 -22.61 -12.19
CA GLY A 115 -11.02 -21.98 -13.35
C GLY A 115 -10.09 -22.98 -14.04
N THR A 116 -9.61 -22.65 -15.22
CA THR A 116 -8.54 -23.40 -15.90
C THR A 116 -7.27 -23.29 -15.06
N ASN A 117 -6.60 -24.41 -14.73
CA ASN A 117 -5.40 -24.46 -13.89
C ASN A 117 -5.51 -23.77 -12.50
N ALA A 118 -6.72 -23.48 -12.01
CA ALA A 118 -6.90 -22.82 -10.72
C ALA A 118 -6.41 -23.72 -9.58
N GLN A 119 -5.68 -23.17 -8.59
CA GLN A 119 -5.09 -23.91 -7.49
C GLN A 119 -5.59 -23.39 -6.13
N ALA A 120 -6.03 -24.30 -5.25
CA ALA A 120 -6.43 -23.95 -3.90
C ALA A 120 -5.91 -24.98 -2.89
N THR A 121 -5.06 -24.55 -1.95
CA THR A 121 -4.42 -25.41 -0.95
C THR A 121 -4.78 -24.94 0.45
N ALA A 122 -5.38 -25.80 1.27
CA ALA A 122 -5.54 -25.60 2.70
C ALA A 122 -4.68 -26.61 3.47
N ALA A 123 -3.83 -26.15 4.38
CA ALA A 123 -2.87 -26.97 5.10
C ALA A 123 -2.77 -26.54 6.57
N GLY A 124 -2.15 -27.36 7.42
CA GLY A 124 -1.89 -27.06 8.82
C GLY A 124 -2.89 -27.68 9.80
N GLY A 125 -3.26 -26.90 10.80
CA GLY A 125 -4.15 -27.23 11.92
C GLY A 125 -5.63 -27.26 11.53
N THR A 126 -6.44 -26.34 12.06
CA THR A 126 -7.91 -26.41 11.85
C THR A 126 -8.49 -25.22 11.11
N LYS A 127 -9.60 -25.44 10.38
CA LYS A 127 -10.45 -24.40 9.79
C LYS A 127 -9.75 -23.46 8.78
N ASN A 128 -8.74 -23.95 8.06
CA ASN A 128 -8.11 -23.15 7.00
C ASN A 128 -8.97 -23.21 5.73
N ASP A 129 -9.26 -22.06 5.10
CA ASP A 129 -10.19 -21.95 3.96
C ASP A 129 -9.51 -21.28 2.75
N ALA A 130 -9.24 -22.06 1.71
CA ALA A 130 -8.59 -21.65 0.47
C ALA A 130 -9.56 -21.68 -0.71
N LYS A 131 -9.67 -20.58 -1.46
CA LYS A 131 -10.62 -20.46 -2.59
C LYS A 131 -10.03 -19.67 -3.75
N ALA A 132 -9.65 -20.34 -4.84
CA ALA A 132 -9.32 -19.71 -6.12
C ALA A 132 -10.53 -19.72 -7.07
N ASN A 133 -10.92 -18.56 -7.58
CA ASN A 133 -12.01 -18.39 -8.54
C ASN A 133 -11.59 -17.48 -9.71
N GLY A 134 -10.93 -18.09 -10.69
CA GLY A 134 -10.36 -17.49 -11.89
C GLY A 134 -9.33 -18.46 -12.48
N ASP A 135 -8.92 -18.22 -13.73
CA ASP A 135 -7.97 -19.08 -14.43
C ASP A 135 -6.53 -18.79 -13.95
N ASN A 136 -5.70 -19.83 -13.87
CA ASN A 136 -4.33 -19.87 -13.32
C ASN A 136 -4.15 -19.39 -11.86
N SER A 137 -5.20 -18.88 -11.20
CA SER A 137 -5.13 -18.27 -9.87
C SER A 137 -4.86 -19.25 -8.73
N ILE A 138 -4.12 -18.78 -7.72
CA ILE A 138 -3.60 -19.57 -6.59
C ILE A 138 -4.16 -19.05 -5.25
N ALA A 139 -4.63 -19.95 -4.38
CA ALA A 139 -5.05 -19.60 -3.02
C ALA A 139 -4.44 -20.57 -1.99
N ASN A 140 -3.57 -20.10 -1.11
CA ASN A 140 -2.87 -20.90 -0.09
C ASN A 140 -3.29 -20.45 1.32
N ALA A 141 -3.89 -21.35 2.12
CA ALA A 141 -4.33 -21.09 3.49
C ALA A 141 -3.67 -22.04 4.49
N GLY A 142 -2.77 -21.50 5.31
CA GLY A 142 -1.91 -22.26 6.22
C GLY A 142 -0.74 -22.97 5.52
N SER A 143 0.17 -23.51 6.32
CA SER A 143 1.23 -24.44 5.90
C SER A 143 1.20 -25.72 6.75
N ALA A 144 1.92 -26.75 6.33
CA ALA A 144 1.95 -28.08 6.97
C ALA A 144 2.33 -28.03 8.46
N GLY A 145 1.91 -29.06 9.21
CA GLY A 145 2.01 -29.11 10.67
C GLY A 145 0.64 -28.96 11.33
N THR A 146 0.60 -28.54 12.60
CA THR A 146 -0.64 -28.42 13.40
C THR A 146 -0.92 -27.02 13.94
N THR A 147 0.06 -26.11 13.87
CA THR A 147 0.03 -24.80 14.55
C THR A 147 -0.52 -23.64 13.71
N ASN A 148 -0.84 -23.89 12.43
CA ASN A 148 -1.41 -22.90 11.51
C ASN A 148 -2.94 -23.11 11.38
N SER A 149 -3.79 -22.27 11.97
CA SER A 149 -5.26 -22.44 12.00
C SER A 149 -6.06 -21.16 11.68
N ASN A 150 -7.32 -21.34 11.26
CA ASN A 150 -8.29 -20.29 10.89
C ASN A 150 -7.82 -19.31 9.78
N ASN A 151 -6.78 -19.66 9.02
CA ASN A 151 -6.29 -18.82 7.93
C ASN A 151 -7.24 -18.87 6.72
N LYS A 152 -7.34 -17.77 5.99
CA LYS A 152 -8.29 -17.64 4.88
C LYS A 152 -7.69 -16.96 3.67
N ALA A 153 -7.65 -17.66 2.53
CA ALA A 153 -7.16 -17.13 1.26
C ALA A 153 -8.25 -17.20 0.19
N ILE A 154 -8.63 -16.07 -0.42
CA ILE A 154 -9.61 -16.02 -1.51
C ILE A 154 -9.10 -15.17 -2.67
N VAL A 155 -9.11 -15.75 -3.87
CA VAL A 155 -8.95 -15.02 -5.14
C VAL A 155 -10.26 -15.01 -5.92
N THR A 156 -10.59 -13.87 -6.54
CA THR A 156 -11.64 -13.71 -7.55
C THR A 156 -11.14 -12.82 -8.68
N GLY A 157 -10.81 -13.45 -9.80
CA GLY A 157 -10.01 -12.87 -10.89
C GLY A 157 -8.92 -13.84 -11.34
N ASN A 158 -8.34 -13.62 -12.52
CA ASN A 158 -7.38 -14.52 -13.16
C ASN A 158 -5.92 -14.18 -12.81
N ASP A 159 -5.03 -15.16 -12.95
CA ASP A 159 -3.57 -14.99 -12.84
C ASP A 159 -3.14 -14.34 -11.51
N SER A 160 -3.91 -14.58 -10.44
CA SER A 160 -3.84 -13.87 -9.15
C SER A 160 -3.60 -14.82 -7.98
N THR A 161 -2.93 -14.33 -6.93
CA THR A 161 -2.45 -15.12 -5.79
C THR A 161 -2.94 -14.57 -4.45
N ALA A 162 -3.51 -15.40 -3.59
CA ALA A 162 -3.81 -15.07 -2.20
C ALA A 162 -3.15 -16.07 -1.25
N GLU A 163 -2.38 -15.60 -0.27
CA GLU A 163 -1.66 -16.45 0.69
C GLU A 163 -1.89 -15.97 2.12
N ALA A 164 -2.41 -16.84 2.99
CA ALA A 164 -2.72 -16.53 4.38
C ALA A 164 -2.09 -17.57 5.32
N GLY A 165 -1.10 -17.18 6.12
CA GLY A 165 -0.38 -18.09 7.01
C GLY A 165 0.40 -19.19 6.28
N TYR A 166 0.79 -18.93 5.02
CA TYR A 166 1.53 -19.87 4.19
C TYR A 166 3.02 -19.89 4.56
N ASP A 167 3.72 -20.98 4.23
CA ASP A 167 5.17 -21.14 4.39
C ASP A 167 5.70 -20.72 5.79
N GLY A 168 5.31 -21.43 6.85
CA GLY A 168 5.67 -21.07 8.22
C GLY A 168 4.96 -21.90 9.28
N THR A 169 5.18 -21.57 10.56
CA THR A 169 4.54 -22.24 11.71
C THR A 169 3.95 -21.26 12.72
N GLY A 170 2.87 -21.63 13.39
CA GLY A 170 2.21 -20.75 14.38
C GLY A 170 1.45 -19.57 13.77
N ASN A 171 1.22 -19.55 12.46
CA ASN A 171 0.55 -18.45 11.77
C ASN A 171 -0.97 -18.68 11.78
N ASN A 172 -1.73 -17.88 12.54
CA ASN A 172 -3.18 -18.10 12.75
C ASN A 172 -4.04 -16.89 12.40
N ASN A 173 -5.30 -17.18 12.03
CA ASN A 173 -6.37 -16.20 11.77
C ASN A 173 -6.07 -15.18 10.64
N ASN A 174 -5.03 -15.41 9.83
CA ASN A 174 -4.64 -14.48 8.77
C ASN A 174 -5.61 -14.52 7.60
N LYS A 175 -5.73 -13.41 6.86
CA LYS A 175 -6.74 -13.23 5.81
C LYS A 175 -6.12 -12.58 4.58
N ALA A 176 -6.15 -13.28 3.45
CA ALA A 176 -5.73 -12.76 2.15
C ALA A 176 -6.92 -12.76 1.19
N PHE A 177 -7.24 -11.61 0.60
CA PHE A 177 -8.34 -11.44 -0.34
C PHE A 177 -7.83 -10.73 -1.61
N VAL A 178 -8.14 -11.26 -2.79
CA VAL A 178 -7.91 -10.60 -4.07
C VAL A 178 -9.21 -10.53 -4.88
N THR A 179 -9.57 -9.34 -5.33
CA THR A 179 -10.63 -9.09 -6.31
C THR A 179 -10.07 -8.23 -7.45
N GLY A 180 -9.56 -8.92 -8.47
CA GLY A 180 -8.77 -8.36 -9.57
C GLY A 180 -7.90 -9.42 -10.25
N ASN A 181 -7.39 -9.11 -11.43
CA ASN A 181 -6.50 -9.96 -12.22
C ASN A 181 -5.02 -9.62 -11.96
N ASN A 182 -4.11 -10.57 -12.20
CA ASN A 182 -2.66 -10.35 -12.14
C ASN A 182 -2.17 -9.76 -10.78
N SER A 183 -2.81 -10.13 -9.67
CA SER A 183 -2.71 -9.42 -8.38
C SER A 183 -2.42 -10.34 -7.19
N ALA A 184 -1.81 -9.78 -6.13
CA ALA A 184 -1.30 -10.54 -4.99
C ALA A 184 -1.79 -10.01 -3.62
N ALA A 185 -2.27 -10.90 -2.75
CA ALA A 185 -2.50 -10.60 -1.33
C ALA A 185 -1.77 -11.62 -0.44
N VAL A 186 -0.91 -11.17 0.47
CA VAL A 186 -0.09 -12.03 1.34
C VAL A 186 -0.26 -11.59 2.79
N ALA A 187 -0.70 -12.48 3.68
CA ALA A 187 -1.03 -12.17 5.07
C ALA A 187 -0.44 -13.20 6.04
N GLY A 188 0.51 -12.79 6.87
CA GLY A 188 1.14 -13.65 7.87
C GLY A 188 1.95 -14.82 7.33
N SER A 189 2.51 -14.70 6.11
CA SER A 189 3.23 -15.79 5.43
C SER A 189 4.76 -15.63 5.50
N HIS A 190 5.50 -16.71 5.22
CA HIS A 190 6.98 -16.73 5.13
C HIS A 190 7.67 -16.30 6.45
N GLY A 191 7.39 -17.04 7.52
CA GLY A 191 7.85 -16.75 8.88
C GLY A 191 6.94 -17.40 9.93
N ASN A 192 7.18 -17.14 11.20
CA ASN A 192 6.53 -17.85 12.31
C ASN A 192 5.78 -16.92 13.27
N ASN A 193 4.70 -17.42 13.87
CA ASN A 193 3.88 -16.72 14.85
C ASN A 193 3.32 -15.37 14.35
N ASN A 194 3.08 -15.26 13.04
CA ASN A 194 2.43 -14.12 12.41
C ASN A 194 0.92 -14.32 12.44
N ASN A 195 0.18 -13.59 13.28
CA ASN A 195 -1.26 -13.82 13.49
C ASN A 195 -2.13 -12.59 13.19
N ASN A 196 -3.41 -12.87 12.89
CA ASN A 196 -4.48 -11.88 12.70
C ASN A 196 -4.25 -10.89 11.54
N ASN A 197 -3.21 -11.06 10.72
CA ASN A 197 -2.88 -10.13 9.65
C ASN A 197 -3.92 -10.19 8.53
N THR A 198 -4.20 -9.06 7.89
CA THR A 198 -5.20 -8.96 6.81
C THR A 198 -4.62 -8.22 5.61
N ALA A 199 -4.55 -8.88 4.46
CA ALA A 199 -4.18 -8.32 3.17
C ALA A 199 -5.37 -8.36 2.20
N THR A 200 -5.71 -7.23 1.58
CA THR A 200 -6.84 -7.09 0.67
C THR A 200 -6.44 -6.34 -0.60
N VAL A 201 -6.60 -6.96 -1.76
CA VAL A 201 -6.65 -6.30 -3.06
C VAL A 201 -8.10 -6.22 -3.52
N GLY A 202 -8.57 -5.03 -3.92
CA GLY A 202 -9.96 -4.79 -4.29
C GLY A 202 -10.14 -3.77 -5.41
N ALA A 203 -11.36 -3.70 -5.95
CA ALA A 203 -11.74 -2.63 -6.87
C ALA A 203 -11.86 -1.28 -6.14
N ASN A 204 -11.48 -0.20 -6.81
CA ASN A 204 -11.74 1.16 -6.33
C ASN A 204 -13.25 1.44 -6.43
N THR A 205 -13.92 1.57 -5.29
CA THR A 205 -15.37 1.77 -5.22
C THR A 205 -15.86 3.12 -5.75
N THR A 206 -14.98 4.11 -5.86
CA THR A 206 -15.29 5.47 -6.36
C THR A 206 -15.25 5.52 -7.89
N THR A 207 -14.30 4.82 -8.52
CA THR A 207 -14.13 4.81 -9.99
C THR A 207 -14.69 3.56 -10.68
N GLY A 208 -14.97 2.50 -9.92
CA GLY A 208 -15.30 1.17 -10.44
C GLY A 208 -14.11 0.42 -11.05
N ALA A 209 -12.89 1.00 -11.01
CA ALA A 209 -11.70 0.37 -11.57
C ALA A 209 -11.35 -0.92 -10.79
N PRO A 210 -11.12 -2.05 -11.47
CA PRO A 210 -10.77 -3.30 -10.79
C PRO A 210 -9.39 -3.20 -10.12
N GLY A 211 -9.13 -4.03 -9.11
CA GLY A 211 -7.86 -4.08 -8.40
C GLY A 211 -6.77 -4.84 -9.16
N ASP A 212 -6.64 -4.60 -10.47
CA ASP A 212 -5.74 -5.37 -11.34
C ASP A 212 -4.27 -4.94 -11.18
N SER A 213 -3.32 -5.85 -11.38
CA SER A 213 -1.87 -5.62 -11.20
C SER A 213 -1.51 -4.97 -9.85
N SER A 214 -2.18 -5.36 -8.76
CA SER A 214 -2.09 -4.72 -7.44
C SER A 214 -1.61 -5.69 -6.36
N ALA A 215 -0.98 -5.15 -5.31
CA ALA A 215 -0.32 -5.92 -4.26
C ALA A 215 -0.68 -5.44 -2.85
N ALA A 216 -1.05 -6.36 -1.95
CA ALA A 216 -1.23 -6.10 -0.53
C ALA A 216 -0.44 -7.13 0.29
N VAL A 217 0.44 -6.69 1.20
CA VAL A 217 1.28 -7.58 2.03
C VAL A 217 1.20 -7.13 3.49
N ALA A 218 0.76 -8.02 4.38
CA ALA A 218 0.57 -7.75 5.80
C ALA A 218 1.29 -8.80 6.67
N GLY A 219 2.10 -8.36 7.64
CA GLY A 219 2.74 -9.20 8.64
C GLY A 219 3.57 -10.38 8.11
N SER A 220 4.24 -10.23 6.97
CA SER A 220 4.91 -11.34 6.27
C SER A 220 6.43 -11.14 6.13
N TYR A 221 7.19 -12.19 5.84
CA TYR A 221 8.66 -12.17 5.68
C TYR A 221 9.45 -11.84 6.97
N GLY A 222 9.13 -12.57 8.03
CA GLY A 222 9.76 -12.49 9.36
C GLY A 222 8.86 -13.07 10.45
N ASP A 223 9.30 -13.06 11.70
CA ASP A 223 8.62 -13.71 12.81
C ASP A 223 7.87 -12.73 13.73
N GLY A 224 6.74 -13.15 14.31
CA GLY A 224 6.03 -12.40 15.36
C GLY A 224 5.25 -11.16 14.88
N ASN A 225 5.03 -10.99 13.58
CA ASN A 225 4.31 -9.83 13.05
C ASN A 225 2.79 -10.03 13.17
N ASN A 226 2.12 -9.19 13.98
CA ASN A 226 0.77 -9.47 14.46
C ASN A 226 -0.22 -8.30 14.23
N ASN A 227 -1.46 -8.61 13.84
CA ASN A 227 -2.56 -7.65 13.66
C ASN A 227 -2.33 -6.56 12.59
N ASN A 228 -1.45 -6.78 11.60
CA ASN A 228 -1.19 -5.79 10.56
C ASN A 228 -2.26 -5.85 9.44
N ALA A 229 -2.55 -4.70 8.82
CA ALA A 229 -3.58 -4.55 7.79
C ALA A 229 -3.05 -3.85 6.54
N ALA A 230 -3.09 -4.50 5.37
CA ALA A 230 -2.72 -3.94 4.08
C ALA A 230 -3.92 -3.96 3.12
N THR A 231 -4.25 -2.82 2.51
CA THR A 231 -5.37 -2.68 1.55
C THR A 231 -4.91 -1.94 0.30
N ALA A 232 -5.07 -2.55 -0.87
CA ALA A 232 -4.76 -1.98 -2.17
C ALA A 232 -6.02 -1.96 -3.06
N ASN A 233 -6.51 -0.76 -3.40
CA ASN A 233 -7.77 -0.56 -4.12
C ASN A 233 -7.56 0.12 -5.48
N GLY A 234 -8.13 -0.46 -6.52
CA GLY A 234 -7.95 -0.01 -7.91
C GLY A 234 -6.60 -0.43 -8.49
N GLY A 235 -6.45 -0.31 -9.80
CA GLY A 235 -5.31 -0.89 -10.52
C GLY A 235 -3.96 -0.27 -10.15
N ASN A 236 -2.90 -1.08 -10.17
CA ASN A 236 -1.54 -0.69 -9.79
C ASN A 236 -1.41 -0.11 -8.36
N ALA A 237 -2.28 -0.49 -7.42
CA ALA A 237 -2.19 -0.11 -6.02
C ALA A 237 -1.28 -1.09 -5.22
N VAL A 238 -0.48 -0.55 -4.30
CA VAL A 238 0.55 -1.30 -3.56
C VAL A 238 0.51 -0.93 -2.08
N ALA A 239 0.27 -1.91 -1.19
CA ALA A 239 0.20 -1.70 0.25
C ALA A 239 1.06 -2.70 1.03
N PHE A 240 1.96 -2.20 1.88
CA PHE A 240 2.83 -3.00 2.76
C PHE A 240 2.62 -2.62 4.22
N ALA A 241 2.26 -3.58 5.08
CA ALA A 241 2.05 -3.38 6.51
C ALA A 241 2.83 -4.40 7.35
N GLY A 242 3.66 -3.94 8.29
CA GLY A 242 4.34 -4.77 9.29
C GLY A 242 5.17 -5.93 8.73
N SER A 243 5.78 -5.77 7.55
CA SER A 243 6.39 -6.87 6.78
C SER A 243 7.87 -6.65 6.50
N GLY A 244 8.64 -7.73 6.38
CA GLY A 244 10.04 -7.72 5.98
C GLY A 244 10.24 -7.63 4.46
N ILE A 245 11.52 -7.64 4.06
CA ILE A 245 11.99 -7.60 2.69
C ILE A 245 12.72 -8.93 2.37
N PRO A 246 12.18 -9.78 1.46
CA PRO A 246 12.81 -11.03 1.07
C PRO A 246 14.29 -10.88 0.70
N GLY A 247 15.17 -11.57 1.44
CA GLY A 247 16.61 -11.57 1.20
C GLY A 247 17.39 -10.31 1.60
N LEU A 248 16.74 -9.27 2.15
CA LEU A 248 17.39 -8.01 2.54
C LEU A 248 17.21 -7.64 4.02
N SER A 249 16.01 -7.84 4.59
CA SER A 249 15.71 -7.50 5.98
C SER A 249 14.57 -8.36 6.51
N THR A 250 14.80 -9.14 7.56
CA THR A 250 13.68 -9.75 8.29
C THR A 250 12.98 -8.67 9.10
N GLY A 251 11.68 -8.51 8.88
CA GLY A 251 10.86 -7.64 9.70
C GLY A 251 10.21 -8.48 10.77
N ASN A 252 10.57 -8.31 12.04
CA ASN A 252 10.06 -9.14 13.14
C ASN A 252 9.31 -8.31 14.18
N ASN A 253 8.33 -8.92 14.87
CA ASN A 253 7.48 -8.31 15.91
C ASN A 253 6.67 -7.07 15.50
N ASN A 254 6.64 -6.69 14.22
CA ASN A 254 5.92 -5.50 13.77
C ASN A 254 4.41 -5.71 13.93
N SER A 255 3.70 -4.82 14.62
CA SER A 255 2.31 -5.08 14.99
C SER A 255 1.35 -3.89 14.94
N GLY A 256 0.09 -4.15 14.59
CA GLY A 256 -0.97 -3.14 14.48
C GLY A 256 -0.79 -2.14 13.32
N ASN A 257 0.20 -2.32 12.44
CA ASN A 257 0.47 -1.38 11.36
C ASN A 257 -0.62 -1.47 10.28
N THR A 258 -1.03 -0.33 9.73
CA THR A 258 -2.09 -0.22 8.71
C THR A 258 -1.59 0.54 7.49
N ALA A 259 -1.66 -0.08 6.31
CA ALA A 259 -1.33 0.54 5.02
C ALA A 259 -2.52 0.47 4.06
N THR A 260 -2.94 1.61 3.52
CA THR A 260 -4.05 1.71 2.55
C THR A 260 -3.63 2.51 1.32
N ALA A 261 -3.55 1.84 0.17
CA ALA A 261 -3.30 2.45 -1.14
C ALA A 261 -4.59 2.43 -1.98
N THR A 262 -5.00 3.56 -2.53
CA THR A 262 -6.19 3.67 -3.40
C THR A 262 -5.84 4.43 -4.68
N ASN A 263 -5.60 3.70 -5.78
CA ASN A 263 -5.35 4.33 -7.07
C ASN A 263 -6.66 4.70 -7.76
N SER A 264 -6.81 5.98 -8.10
CA SER A 264 -7.96 6.52 -8.82
C SER A 264 -7.64 6.93 -10.27
N GLY A 265 -6.37 6.93 -10.69
CA GLY A 265 -5.96 7.44 -12.01
C GLY A 265 -6.27 6.50 -13.17
N GLY A 266 -6.33 5.19 -12.92
CA GLY A 266 -6.55 4.17 -13.96
C GLY A 266 -5.37 3.97 -14.94
N GLY A 267 -4.34 4.81 -14.86
CA GLY A 267 -3.08 4.67 -15.59
C GLY A 267 -2.08 3.69 -14.96
N THR A 268 -0.91 3.59 -15.56
CA THR A 268 0.21 2.73 -15.12
C THR A 268 0.97 3.23 -13.90
N ASN A 269 0.73 4.47 -13.47
CA ASN A 269 1.43 5.08 -12.34
C ASN A 269 0.85 4.54 -11.02
N PRO A 270 1.68 3.96 -10.14
CA PRO A 270 1.20 3.26 -8.96
C PRO A 270 0.76 4.21 -7.84
N THR A 271 0.04 3.66 -6.87
CA THR A 271 -0.26 4.29 -5.57
C THR A 271 0.31 3.40 -4.47
N THR A 272 1.14 3.95 -3.58
CA THR A 272 1.95 3.15 -2.65
C THR A 272 1.76 3.56 -1.20
N ALA A 273 1.37 2.63 -0.33
CA ALA A 273 1.26 2.84 1.13
C ALA A 273 2.14 1.84 1.89
N ILE A 274 2.92 2.31 2.85
CA ILE A 274 3.94 1.53 3.58
C ILE A 274 3.87 1.84 5.07
N ALA A 275 3.61 0.86 5.94
CA ALA A 275 3.54 1.08 7.39
C ALA A 275 4.29 -0.02 8.15
N GLY A 276 5.26 0.29 9.02
CA GLY A 276 5.99 -0.73 9.79
C GLY A 276 6.80 -1.73 8.94
N PHE A 277 7.27 -1.30 7.77
CA PHE A 277 7.90 -2.17 6.77
C PHE A 277 9.43 -2.12 6.84
N GLY A 278 10.09 -3.27 6.97
CA GLY A 278 11.53 -3.41 7.11
C GLY A 278 12.05 -2.99 8.49
N GLY A 279 12.79 -3.90 9.13
CA GLY A 279 13.23 -3.76 10.53
C GLY A 279 12.18 -4.22 11.55
N ASN A 280 12.47 -4.06 12.84
CA ASN A 280 11.82 -4.80 13.92
C ASN A 280 10.95 -3.93 14.84
N ASN A 281 10.00 -4.55 15.54
CA ASN A 281 9.22 -3.93 16.62
C ASN A 281 8.43 -2.66 16.23
N ASN A 282 8.32 -2.29 14.94
CA ASN A 282 7.59 -1.09 14.54
C ASN A 282 6.08 -1.31 14.75
N THR A 283 5.42 -0.46 15.54
CA THR A 283 4.04 -0.69 15.97
C THR A 283 3.05 0.43 15.65
N ASN A 284 1.80 0.07 15.39
CA ASN A 284 0.66 0.99 15.27
C ASN A 284 0.82 2.10 14.20
N ASN A 285 1.75 1.96 13.26
CA ASN A 285 1.99 2.95 12.22
C ASN A 285 0.87 2.90 11.16
N SER A 286 0.49 4.06 10.61
CA SER A 286 -0.62 4.23 9.70
C SER A 286 -0.19 4.97 8.43
N ALA A 287 -0.34 4.35 7.26
CA ALA A 287 -0.03 4.95 5.97
C ALA A 287 -1.25 4.90 5.05
N SER A 288 -1.63 6.06 4.49
CA SER A 288 -2.77 6.20 3.58
C SER A 288 -2.36 6.98 2.34
N ALA A 289 -2.31 6.31 1.18
CA ALA A 289 -2.03 6.91 -0.12
C ALA A 289 -3.27 6.83 -1.01
N THR A 290 -3.71 7.95 -1.59
CA THR A 290 -4.87 8.01 -2.48
C THR A 290 -4.58 8.92 -3.66
N GLY A 291 -4.80 8.42 -4.88
CA GLY A 291 -4.55 9.14 -6.12
C GLY A 291 -3.29 8.66 -6.86
N GLU A 292 -3.22 9.00 -8.14
CA GLU A 292 -2.17 8.55 -9.06
C GLU A 292 -0.76 9.05 -8.64
N ASN A 293 0.25 8.19 -8.65
CA ASN A 293 1.62 8.55 -8.26
C ASN A 293 1.69 9.16 -6.84
N SER A 294 0.89 8.65 -5.90
CA SER A 294 0.95 9.04 -4.48
C SER A 294 1.65 7.99 -3.62
N VAL A 295 2.42 8.45 -2.65
CA VAL A 295 3.24 7.62 -1.74
C VAL A 295 3.03 8.07 -0.29
N ALA A 296 2.66 7.16 0.59
CA ALA A 296 2.64 7.39 2.04
C ALA A 296 3.46 6.30 2.75
N ALA A 297 4.38 6.69 3.62
CA ALA A 297 5.24 5.77 4.34
C ALA A 297 5.41 6.17 5.83
N ALA A 298 5.18 5.23 6.74
CA ALA A 298 5.10 5.45 8.18
C ALA A 298 5.86 4.38 9.00
N GLY A 299 6.77 4.79 9.89
CA GLY A 299 7.49 3.90 10.81
C GLY A 299 8.24 2.75 10.12
N SER A 300 8.96 3.04 9.03
CA SER A 300 9.50 2.02 8.12
C SER A 300 11.01 2.15 7.92
N VAL A 301 11.66 1.02 7.61
CA VAL A 301 13.12 0.89 7.39
C VAL A 301 13.91 1.28 8.64
N GLY A 302 13.49 0.73 9.78
CA GLY A 302 13.96 1.12 11.11
C GLY A 302 13.49 0.13 12.18
N ASN A 303 13.89 0.34 13.44
CA ASN A 303 13.40 -0.46 14.56
C ASN A 303 12.61 0.37 15.56
N ASP A 304 11.66 -0.26 16.25
CA ASP A 304 10.96 0.27 17.41
C ASP A 304 10.14 1.57 17.15
N ASN A 305 9.94 1.97 15.89
CA ASN A 305 9.18 3.18 15.53
C ASN A 305 7.66 2.96 15.72
N GLY A 306 7.04 3.75 16.58
CA GLY A 306 5.65 3.61 17.03
C GLY A 306 4.70 4.73 16.61
N GLY A 307 3.46 4.38 16.28
CA GLY A 307 2.33 5.33 16.16
C GLY A 307 2.39 6.37 15.04
N ASN A 308 3.36 6.28 14.13
CA ASN A 308 3.55 7.26 13.07
C ASN A 308 2.39 7.26 12.06
N THR A 309 1.99 8.42 11.56
CA THR A 309 0.87 8.59 10.62
C THR A 309 1.30 9.34 9.37
N ALA A 310 1.26 8.70 8.20
CA ALA A 310 1.50 9.30 6.89
C ALA A 310 0.24 9.29 6.02
N THR A 311 -0.14 10.45 5.49
CA THR A 311 -1.28 10.61 4.59
C THR A 311 -0.86 11.36 3.32
N ALA A 312 -1.04 10.76 2.15
CA ALA A 312 -0.79 11.34 0.84
C ALA A 312 -2.08 11.28 0.01
N ASN A 313 -2.69 12.43 -0.26
CA ASN A 313 -4.04 12.51 -0.85
C ASN A 313 -4.07 13.39 -2.10
N GLY A 314 -4.45 12.82 -3.23
CA GLY A 314 -4.39 13.43 -4.55
C GLY A 314 -3.10 13.09 -5.31
N ALA A 315 -3.10 13.36 -6.61
CA ALA A 315 -2.02 12.91 -7.49
C ALA A 315 -0.66 13.54 -7.13
N ASN A 316 0.45 12.82 -7.37
CA ASN A 316 1.82 13.31 -7.14
C ASN A 316 2.09 13.76 -5.68
N THR A 317 1.53 13.07 -4.68
CA THR A 317 1.76 13.39 -3.25
C THR A 317 2.72 12.43 -2.56
N ALA A 318 3.50 12.93 -1.60
CA ALA A 318 4.46 12.14 -0.82
C ALA A 318 4.38 12.48 0.68
N ALA A 319 4.20 11.49 1.55
CA ALA A 319 4.15 11.69 3.00
C ALA A 319 5.05 10.70 3.74
N ASP A 320 6.04 11.20 4.47
CA ASP A 320 7.04 10.40 5.20
C ASP A 320 6.92 10.67 6.72
N ALA A 321 6.59 9.68 7.55
CA ALA A 321 6.50 9.84 9.01
C ALA A 321 7.33 8.77 9.75
N GLY A 322 8.33 9.14 10.54
CA GLY A 322 9.14 8.17 11.30
C GLY A 322 9.88 7.14 10.43
N ILE A 323 10.31 7.53 9.22
CA ILE A 323 11.04 6.63 8.30
C ILE A 323 12.53 6.71 8.57
N GLY A 324 13.17 5.56 8.81
CA GLY A 324 14.62 5.42 8.84
C GLY A 324 15.25 5.77 10.19
N GLY A 325 15.90 4.78 10.81
CA GLY A 325 16.47 4.87 12.16
C GLY A 325 15.56 4.24 13.22
N ASN A 326 15.75 4.59 14.49
CA ASN A 326 15.13 3.89 15.62
C ASN A 326 14.35 4.82 16.55
N ASP A 327 13.33 4.28 17.22
CA ASP A 327 12.55 4.97 18.25
C ASP A 327 11.90 6.31 17.78
N ASN A 328 11.60 6.51 16.49
CA ASN A 328 10.97 7.75 16.02
C ASN A 328 9.45 7.65 16.16
N ASP A 329 8.90 8.27 17.21
CA ASP A 329 7.55 7.97 17.69
C ASP A 329 6.51 9.06 17.39
N ASN A 330 5.27 8.65 17.12
CA ASN A 330 4.08 9.51 17.01
C ASN A 330 4.17 10.65 15.96
N ASN A 331 5.04 10.54 14.96
CA ASN A 331 5.19 11.57 13.93
C ASN A 331 4.03 11.57 12.94
N LYS A 332 3.72 12.74 12.38
CA LYS A 332 2.55 12.94 11.50
C LYS A 332 2.92 13.70 10.24
N ALA A 333 2.84 13.05 9.07
CA ALA A 333 3.02 13.68 7.77
C ALA A 333 1.70 13.68 6.98
N ASN A 334 1.28 14.83 6.47
CA ASN A 334 0.07 14.97 5.65
C ASN A 334 0.33 15.80 4.38
N ALA A 335 0.43 15.13 3.24
CA ALA A 335 0.53 15.75 1.93
C ALA A 335 -0.82 15.70 1.19
N THR A 336 -1.28 16.82 0.64
CA THR A 336 -2.53 16.90 -0.13
C THR A 336 -2.33 17.69 -1.42
N ASN A 337 -2.86 17.18 -2.54
CA ASN A 337 -2.85 17.86 -3.83
C ASN A 337 -4.23 17.83 -4.47
N THR A 338 -4.90 18.98 -4.53
CA THR A 338 -6.17 19.15 -5.27
C THR A 338 -6.01 19.98 -6.54
N GLY A 339 -4.76 20.32 -6.92
CA GLY A 339 -4.46 21.02 -8.17
C GLY A 339 -4.49 20.10 -9.39
N THR A 340 -4.68 20.69 -10.57
CA THR A 340 -4.51 20.00 -11.85
C THR A 340 -3.07 20.19 -12.36
N GLY A 341 -2.39 19.10 -12.73
CA GLY A 341 -1.04 19.15 -13.28
C GLY A 341 -0.11 18.06 -12.75
N ALA A 342 1.18 18.15 -13.13
CA ALA A 342 2.21 17.18 -12.75
C ALA A 342 2.94 17.52 -11.43
N SER A 343 2.73 18.72 -10.88
CA SER A 343 3.33 19.14 -9.61
C SER A 343 2.57 18.61 -8.41
N GLY A 344 3.25 18.58 -7.26
CA GLY A 344 2.88 17.75 -6.11
C GLY A 344 3.10 18.40 -4.74
N SER A 345 2.90 17.61 -3.68
CA SER A 345 3.16 18.04 -2.30
C SER A 345 3.90 16.97 -1.52
N GLN A 346 4.90 17.38 -0.73
CA GLN A 346 5.69 16.51 0.13
C GLN A 346 5.64 16.96 1.59
N ALA A 347 5.27 16.06 2.50
CA ALA A 347 5.36 16.25 3.95
C ALA A 347 6.31 15.21 4.56
N ARG A 348 7.20 15.64 5.46
CA ARG A 348 8.19 14.77 6.13
C ARG A 348 8.26 15.08 7.63
N ALA A 349 8.03 14.09 8.49
CA ALA A 349 7.99 14.24 9.94
C ALA A 349 8.83 13.16 10.63
N GLY A 350 9.77 13.54 11.50
CA GLY A 350 10.59 12.61 12.30
C GLY A 350 11.39 11.60 11.47
N SER A 351 11.76 11.93 10.23
CA SER A 351 12.37 10.98 9.30
C SER A 351 13.89 11.10 9.26
N VAL A 352 14.56 9.95 9.29
CA VAL A 352 16.01 9.71 9.21
C VAL A 352 16.76 10.10 10.47
N GLY A 353 17.11 9.10 11.28
CA GLY A 353 17.86 9.24 12.53
C GLY A 353 17.06 8.66 13.69
N ASP A 354 17.41 8.98 14.94
CA ASP A 354 16.89 8.26 16.10
C ASP A 354 16.17 9.18 17.10
N ASN A 355 15.08 8.70 17.72
CA ASN A 355 14.32 9.41 18.78
C ASN A 355 13.73 10.77 18.31
N ASN A 356 13.33 10.90 17.04
CA ASN A 356 12.73 12.14 16.53
C ASN A 356 11.20 12.09 16.67
N ASP A 357 10.66 12.52 17.81
CA ASP A 357 9.27 12.21 18.21
C ASP A 357 8.25 13.34 18.01
N ASN A 358 6.97 12.98 17.91
CA ASN A 358 5.81 13.88 17.94
C ASN A 358 5.83 15.01 16.88
N ASN A 359 6.68 14.91 15.86
CA ASN A 359 6.82 15.95 14.85
C ASN A 359 5.62 15.94 13.89
N THR A 360 5.13 17.11 13.48
CA THR A 360 4.00 17.25 12.56
C THR A 360 4.39 18.05 11.32
N ALA A 361 4.28 17.45 10.14
CA ALA A 361 4.44 18.11 8.85
C ALA A 361 3.14 18.04 8.03
N THR A 362 2.70 19.16 7.47
CA THR A 362 1.54 19.24 6.56
C THR A 362 1.90 20.07 5.33
N ALA A 363 1.57 19.59 4.13
CA ALA A 363 1.85 20.25 2.86
C ALA A 363 0.65 20.14 1.90
N THR A 364 0.09 21.28 1.46
CA THR A 364 -1.12 21.31 0.62
C THR A 364 -0.93 22.15 -0.65
N ASN A 365 -1.01 21.53 -1.84
CA ASN A 365 -1.18 22.22 -3.12
C ASN A 365 -2.65 22.16 -3.56
N SER A 366 -3.20 23.27 -4.08
CA SER A 366 -4.56 23.31 -4.62
C SER A 366 -4.68 23.91 -6.03
N GLY A 367 -3.58 24.08 -6.76
CA GLY A 367 -3.64 24.67 -8.11
C GLY A 367 -2.55 24.22 -9.08
N THR A 368 -2.56 24.84 -10.26
CA THR A 368 -1.73 24.46 -11.41
C THR A 368 -0.24 24.61 -11.15
N ASP A 369 0.49 23.56 -11.52
CA ASP A 369 1.95 23.42 -11.52
C ASP A 369 2.70 23.73 -10.20
N GLY A 370 1.99 23.82 -9.07
CA GLY A 370 2.56 24.18 -7.77
C GLY A 370 3.20 23.06 -6.94
N VAL A 371 4.32 23.37 -6.30
CA VAL A 371 5.05 22.45 -5.39
C VAL A 371 5.01 22.97 -3.94
N VAL A 372 4.70 22.08 -3.00
CA VAL A 372 4.86 22.32 -1.55
C VAL A 372 5.78 21.28 -0.93
N ALA A 373 6.69 21.72 -0.05
CA ALA A 373 7.49 20.86 0.80
C ALA A 373 7.37 21.30 2.27
N SER A 374 7.23 20.36 3.20
CA SER A 374 7.20 20.65 4.64
C SER A 374 7.93 19.58 5.43
N GLY A 375 8.86 19.98 6.30
CA GLY A 375 9.77 19.09 7.05
C GLY A 375 9.84 19.45 8.53
N ALA A 376 9.53 18.50 9.42
CA ALA A 376 9.61 18.66 10.87
C ALA A 376 10.40 17.50 11.50
N GLY A 377 11.40 17.78 12.36
CA GLY A 377 12.22 16.72 12.98
C GLY A 377 12.95 15.84 11.97
N VAL A 378 13.30 16.37 10.78
CA VAL A 378 13.92 15.59 9.70
C VAL A 378 15.43 15.63 9.83
N THR A 379 16.10 14.48 9.76
CA THR A 379 17.56 14.30 9.92
C THR A 379 18.12 14.74 11.28
N GLY A 380 18.73 13.80 12.01
CA GLY A 380 19.36 14.04 13.32
C GLY A 380 18.76 13.15 14.40
N SER A 381 18.95 13.51 15.68
CA SER A 381 18.43 12.71 16.79
C SER A 381 17.80 13.55 17.90
N ASN A 382 16.82 12.99 18.61
CA ASN A 382 16.12 13.66 19.71
C ASN A 382 15.35 14.95 19.29
N ASN A 383 15.01 15.13 18.01
CA ASN A 383 14.30 16.32 17.56
C ASN A 383 12.79 16.13 17.78
N SER A 384 12.21 16.80 18.78
CA SER A 384 10.89 16.47 19.31
C SER A 384 9.82 17.57 19.18
N GLY A 385 8.56 17.20 18.92
CA GLY A 385 7.40 18.10 18.94
C GLY A 385 7.40 19.23 17.90
N ASN A 386 8.28 19.18 16.90
CA ASN A 386 8.42 20.25 15.92
C ASN A 386 7.21 20.26 14.94
N THR A 387 6.79 21.44 14.49
CA THR A 387 5.65 21.60 13.57
C THR A 387 6.05 22.34 12.29
N ALA A 388 5.65 21.84 11.12
CA ALA A 388 5.85 22.45 9.81
C ALA A 388 4.55 22.42 8.98
N SER A 389 4.04 23.58 8.56
CA SER A 389 2.77 23.70 7.81
C SER A 389 2.88 24.54 6.54
N GLY A 390 2.82 23.90 5.37
CA GLY A 390 2.86 24.50 4.03
C GLY A 390 1.51 24.47 3.28
N SER A 391 1.14 25.58 2.62
CA SER A 391 -0.06 25.66 1.77
C SER A 391 0.14 26.54 0.52
N ASN A 392 -0.63 26.30 -0.56
CA ASN A 392 -0.34 26.78 -1.93
C ASN A 392 -1.58 26.65 -2.84
N THR A 393 -1.84 27.61 -3.75
CA THR A 393 -2.97 27.54 -4.72
C THR A 393 -2.64 27.71 -6.21
N GLY A 394 -1.37 27.58 -6.64
CA GLY A 394 -1.00 27.40 -8.05
C GLY A 394 -1.02 28.63 -8.98
N ASN A 395 -0.36 28.50 -10.14
CA ASN A 395 0.13 29.59 -11.00
C ASN A 395 0.90 30.64 -10.21
N GLY A 396 2.23 30.60 -10.24
CA GLY A 396 2.98 31.18 -9.13
C GLY A 396 2.80 30.29 -7.92
N ALA A 397 3.58 29.22 -7.88
CA ALA A 397 3.66 28.37 -6.71
C ALA A 397 5.07 27.82 -6.47
N THR A 398 5.56 28.00 -5.24
CA THR A 398 6.64 27.24 -4.60
C THR A 398 6.61 27.60 -3.12
N THR A 399 6.42 26.61 -2.24
CA THR A 399 6.32 26.87 -0.79
C THR A 399 7.03 25.80 0.04
N GLY A 400 7.99 26.23 0.87
CA GLY A 400 8.88 25.35 1.63
C GLY A 400 8.89 25.70 3.11
N VAL A 401 8.72 24.70 3.98
CA VAL A 401 8.54 24.89 5.43
C VAL A 401 9.40 23.91 6.21
N VAL A 402 10.20 24.39 7.16
CA VAL A 402 11.28 23.61 7.78
C VAL A 402 11.38 23.94 9.27
N ALA A 403 11.21 22.96 10.15
CA ALA A 403 11.30 23.16 11.60
C ALA A 403 12.72 22.83 12.12
N GLY A 404 12.85 22.19 13.28
CA GLY A 404 14.09 21.56 13.75
C GLY A 404 14.52 20.43 12.81
N VAL A 405 15.30 20.75 11.78
CA VAL A 405 15.77 19.84 10.74
C VAL A 405 17.29 19.88 10.70
N GLY A 406 17.95 18.74 10.92
CA GLY A 406 19.40 18.66 11.06
C GLY A 406 19.89 19.13 12.44
N GLY A 407 20.84 18.39 13.02
CA GLY A 407 21.30 18.57 14.40
C GLY A 407 20.48 17.76 15.40
N SER A 408 20.72 17.98 16.68
CA SER A 408 20.23 17.11 17.76
C SER A 408 19.44 17.89 18.82
N GLY A 409 18.36 17.31 19.35
CA GLY A 409 17.63 17.87 20.48
C GLY A 409 16.72 19.07 20.15
N ASN A 410 16.52 19.40 18.87
CA ASN A 410 15.72 20.57 18.49
C ASN A 410 14.24 20.33 18.80
N THR A 411 13.66 21.13 19.68
CA THR A 411 12.37 20.85 20.34
C THR A 411 11.35 21.96 20.14
N GLY A 412 10.08 21.62 19.88
CA GLY A 412 8.96 22.57 19.84
C GLY A 412 8.93 23.58 18.68
N ASN A 413 9.98 23.61 17.84
CA ASN A 413 10.12 24.63 16.79
C ASN A 413 8.97 24.57 15.78
N THR A 414 8.41 25.73 15.44
CA THR A 414 7.21 25.88 14.62
C THR A 414 7.48 26.71 13.37
N ALA A 415 7.37 26.09 12.21
CA ALA A 415 7.47 26.75 10.91
C ALA A 415 6.13 26.70 10.15
N SER A 416 5.77 27.80 9.50
CA SER A 416 4.54 27.93 8.71
C SER A 416 4.78 28.75 7.45
N ALA A 417 4.31 28.27 6.28
CA ALA A 417 4.27 29.11 5.08
C ALA A 417 3.04 28.87 4.21
N THR A 418 2.54 29.92 3.56
CA THR A 418 1.32 29.84 2.72
C THR A 418 1.42 30.72 1.46
N ASN A 419 0.74 30.29 0.40
CA ASN A 419 0.85 30.77 -0.99
C ASN A 419 -0.53 30.71 -1.70
N SER A 420 -0.73 31.63 -2.65
CA SER A 420 -1.81 31.69 -3.64
C SER A 420 -1.43 32.72 -4.72
N GLY A 421 -0.77 32.29 -5.81
CA GLY A 421 -0.33 33.15 -6.92
C GLY A 421 -1.45 33.53 -7.92
N ALA A 422 -1.22 34.20 -9.05
CA ALA A 422 0.00 34.54 -9.79
C ALA A 422 1.20 35.09 -8.99
N GLY A 423 2.40 34.67 -9.40
CA GLY A 423 3.66 34.97 -8.70
C GLY A 423 3.78 34.27 -7.34
N SER A 424 4.98 33.80 -7.03
CA SER A 424 5.25 33.19 -5.72
C SER A 424 6.74 33.00 -5.44
N ASN A 425 7.06 33.08 -4.17
CA ASN A 425 7.80 32.07 -3.43
C ASN A 425 7.45 32.28 -1.95
N THR A 426 7.41 31.22 -1.14
CA THR A 426 7.17 31.40 0.30
C THR A 426 7.95 30.37 1.10
N GLY A 427 8.95 30.81 1.86
CA GLY A 427 9.84 29.94 2.63
C GLY A 427 9.79 30.24 4.13
N ALA A 428 9.71 29.20 4.97
CA ALA A 428 9.91 29.33 6.42
C ALA A 428 10.89 28.26 6.94
N ILE A 429 11.81 28.71 7.78
CA ILE A 429 12.78 27.93 8.57
C ILE A 429 12.74 28.58 9.97
N ALA A 430 13.08 28.02 11.14
CA ALA A 430 13.93 26.90 11.44
C ALA A 430 13.71 26.43 12.90
N GLY A 431 14.40 25.35 13.27
CA GLY A 431 15.22 25.24 14.48
C GLY A 431 16.50 24.48 14.09
N SER A 432 17.08 24.87 12.96
CA SER A 432 17.57 23.94 11.92
C SER A 432 19.08 24.02 11.72
N TYR A 433 19.70 22.87 11.51
CA TYR A 433 21.15 22.69 11.30
C TYR A 433 22.01 23.13 12.48
N GLY A 434 21.47 23.09 13.70
CA GLY A 434 22.20 23.23 14.95
C GLY A 434 21.59 22.34 16.03
N ASP A 435 22.16 22.34 17.21
CA ASP A 435 21.73 21.49 18.33
C ASP A 435 20.95 22.28 19.39
N SER A 436 20.00 21.63 20.06
CA SER A 436 19.25 22.16 21.20
C SER A 436 18.54 23.50 20.94
N ASN A 437 18.01 23.70 19.72
CA ASN A 437 17.16 24.85 19.41
C ASN A 437 15.72 24.58 19.86
N THR A 438 15.17 25.45 20.71
CA THR A 438 13.91 25.24 21.42
C THR A 438 12.90 26.36 21.11
N ASP A 439 11.63 25.98 20.89
CA ASP A 439 10.46 26.86 20.77
C ASP A 439 10.59 28.02 19.75
N ASN A 440 11.50 27.91 18.76
CA ASN A 440 11.67 28.92 17.73
C ASN A 440 10.48 28.90 16.75
N SER A 441 10.04 30.07 16.31
CA SER A 441 8.82 30.24 15.52
C SER A 441 9.05 31.11 14.28
N ALA A 442 8.57 30.65 13.13
CA ALA A 442 8.77 31.32 11.86
C ALA A 442 7.56 31.19 10.92
N THR A 443 6.99 32.32 10.52
CA THR A 443 5.82 32.36 9.64
C THR A 443 6.08 33.20 8.37
N ALA A 444 5.83 32.64 7.19
CA ALA A 444 5.99 33.34 5.91
C ALA A 444 4.70 33.32 5.07
N THR A 445 4.32 34.44 4.46
CA THR A 445 3.00 34.54 3.81
C THR A 445 3.00 35.43 2.56
N ASN A 446 2.96 34.74 1.41
CA ASN A 446 1.97 34.93 0.35
C ASN A 446 1.88 36.28 -0.43
N ASN A 447 0.98 36.25 -1.41
CA ASN A 447 0.20 37.28 -2.11
C ASN A 447 0.72 37.65 -3.50
N VAL A 448 -0.12 37.43 -4.51
CA VAL A 448 -0.17 38.18 -5.78
C VAL A 448 0.16 39.67 -5.64
N ASP A 449 0.80 40.36 -6.59
CA ASP A 449 1.41 39.90 -7.85
C ASP A 449 2.74 40.67 -8.09
N GLY A 450 3.89 40.04 -8.34
CA GLY A 450 4.16 38.62 -8.12
C GLY A 450 4.20 38.28 -6.62
N ALA A 451 5.05 37.33 -6.22
CA ALA A 451 5.41 37.20 -4.80
C ALA A 451 6.81 36.60 -4.64
N ASN A 452 7.45 36.90 -3.51
CA ASN A 452 8.58 36.18 -2.93
C ASN A 452 8.70 36.57 -1.45
N THR A 453 8.72 35.61 -0.53
CA THR A 453 8.64 35.87 0.93
C THR A 453 9.44 34.82 1.71
N GLY A 454 10.19 35.23 2.75
CA GLY A 454 11.07 34.32 3.51
C GLY A 454 11.17 34.58 5.02
N ALA A 455 11.15 33.53 5.84
CA ALA A 455 11.32 33.55 7.28
C ALA A 455 12.42 32.57 7.76
N LYS A 456 13.11 32.90 8.88
CA LYS A 456 14.17 32.13 9.55
C LYS A 456 14.25 32.46 11.06
N ALA A 457 14.10 31.49 11.96
CA ALA A 457 14.36 31.64 13.41
C ALA A 457 15.15 30.45 13.98
N GLY A 458 16.31 30.69 14.61
CA GLY A 458 17.17 29.64 15.20
C GLY A 458 17.86 28.77 14.14
N SER A 459 18.65 29.36 13.23
CA SER A 459 19.22 28.64 12.08
C SER A 459 20.74 28.53 12.10
N ASN A 460 21.29 27.37 11.71
CA ASN A 460 22.73 27.11 11.52
C ASN A 460 23.58 27.43 12.78
N SER A 461 22.96 27.37 13.95
CA SER A 461 23.51 27.75 15.25
C SER A 461 22.79 26.94 16.33
N SER A 462 23.43 26.76 17.49
CA SER A 462 22.95 25.85 18.56
C SER A 462 22.54 26.63 19.80
N GLY A 463 21.56 26.11 20.55
CA GLY A 463 21.07 26.70 21.80
C GLY A 463 20.19 27.94 21.62
N ASN A 464 19.55 28.09 20.45
CA ASN A 464 18.60 29.18 20.20
C ASN A 464 17.25 28.88 20.87
N ASP A 465 16.78 29.77 21.75
CA ASP A 465 15.56 29.59 22.53
C ASP A 465 14.55 30.72 22.25
N GLY A 466 13.33 30.34 21.85
CA GLY A 466 12.17 31.25 21.77
C GLY A 466 12.23 32.39 20.74
N TYR A 467 13.09 32.34 19.71
CA TYR A 467 13.09 33.38 18.67
C TYR A 467 11.83 33.31 17.81
N VAL A 468 11.21 34.47 17.52
CA VAL A 468 9.98 34.55 16.72
C VAL A 468 10.18 35.53 15.56
N VAL A 469 9.99 35.07 14.32
CA VAL A 469 10.00 35.93 13.12
C VAL A 469 8.77 35.74 12.24
N SER A 470 8.43 36.78 11.50
CA SER A 470 7.42 36.71 10.43
C SER A 470 7.84 37.53 9.21
N ALA A 471 7.30 37.16 8.04
CA ALA A 471 7.47 37.88 6.78
C ALA A 471 6.20 37.79 5.91
N THR A 472 5.83 38.90 5.29
CA THR A 472 4.72 39.00 4.30
C THR A 472 5.22 39.50 2.94
N ASN A 473 4.35 39.58 1.93
CA ASN A 473 4.73 39.78 0.52
C ASN A 473 5.95 40.71 0.28
N GLY A 474 6.98 40.16 -0.36
CA GLY A 474 8.21 40.87 -0.73
C GLY A 474 9.26 40.96 0.38
N GLN A 475 8.96 40.51 1.60
CA GLN A 475 9.85 40.61 2.76
C GLN A 475 10.72 39.35 2.95
N THR A 476 11.86 39.53 3.59
CA THR A 476 12.69 38.43 4.14
C THR A 476 13.09 38.79 5.55
N ASN A 477 12.93 37.88 6.52
CA ASN A 477 13.33 38.11 7.91
C ASN A 477 14.02 36.87 8.51
N THR A 478 15.04 37.10 9.35
CA THR A 478 16.08 36.10 9.70
C THR A 478 16.65 36.36 11.10
N GLN A 479 16.73 35.33 11.94
CA GLN A 479 17.46 35.33 13.22
C GLN A 479 17.99 33.93 13.56
N PRO A 480 19.12 33.87 14.27
CA PRO A 480 20.43 34.26 13.75
C PRO A 480 20.92 33.39 12.56
#